data_AF-A0A2P6M7B9-F1
#
_entry.id   AF-A0A2P6M7B9-F1
#
_cell.length_a   1.000
_cell.length_b   1.000
_cell.length_c   1.000
_cell.angle_alpha   90.00
_cell.angle_beta   90.00
_cell.angle_gamma   90.00
#
_symmetry.space_group_name_H-M   'P 1'
#
loop_
_entity.id
_entity.type
_entity.pdbx_description
1 polymer ?
#
loop_
_entity_poly.entity_id
_entity_poly.type
_entity_poly.pdbx_seq_one_letter_code
_entity_poly.pdbx_strand_id
1 'polypeptide(L)'
;MKDLRALLIDCRIELRKLSRDFQKTELCERLDLAIQQVANASLAPATAPVNEAAPGAPSEKAQTVSQVALAWQTAARDLKFSDPAIHARLSEKVMRLLGAKSLLDPASEILQLEGMVKAAEDRQTAQEKALKALEVERDALLGALASAAPALKDGGDRLAVALARVAWLKAEAEKGASAPAQARRAPEPQDTVPTPELLAAVAAGAAVLNKEQREWCVGEAMVLTGFQFTPVELLEQGDAAIAKKIIEARKGA
;
A
#
# COMPACT_ATOMS: atom_id res chain seq x y z
N MET A 1 -44.56 -12.71 8.56
CA MET A 1 -44.02 -13.52 7.44
C MET A 1 -45.05 -14.58 7.11
N LYS A 2 -45.39 -14.82 5.83
CA LYS A 2 -46.35 -15.87 5.48
C LYS A 2 -45.72 -17.24 5.81
N ASP A 3 -46.50 -18.11 6.44
CA ASP A 3 -46.11 -19.50 6.71
C ASP A 3 -45.73 -20.20 5.39
N LEU A 4 -44.63 -20.97 5.39
CA LEU A 4 -44.07 -21.64 4.21
C LEU A 4 -45.12 -22.53 3.53
N ARG A 5 -45.97 -23.18 4.33
CA ARG A 5 -47.09 -23.98 3.83
C ARG A 5 -48.08 -23.14 3.02
N ALA A 6 -48.44 -21.96 3.51
CA ALA A 6 -49.37 -21.07 2.82
C ALA A 6 -48.78 -20.60 1.48
N LEU A 7 -47.47 -20.34 1.44
CA LEU A 7 -46.78 -19.95 0.21
C LEU A 7 -46.78 -21.07 -0.85
N LEU A 8 -46.53 -22.32 -0.45
CA LEU A 8 -46.57 -23.46 -1.37
C LEU A 8 -47.98 -23.72 -1.92
N ILE A 9 -49.01 -23.50 -1.11
CA ILE A 9 -50.41 -23.59 -1.54
C ILE A 9 -50.74 -22.48 -2.54
N ASP A 10 -50.32 -21.23 -2.28
CA ASP A 10 -50.49 -20.10 -3.20
C ASP A 10 -49.79 -20.39 -4.55
N CYS A 11 -48.56 -20.91 -4.52
CA CYS A 11 -47.82 -21.32 -5.72
C CYS A 11 -48.56 -22.40 -6.52
N ARG A 12 -49.11 -23.42 -5.86
CA ARG A 12 -49.90 -24.49 -6.52
C ARG A 12 -51.14 -23.93 -7.21
N ILE A 13 -51.84 -22.99 -6.59
CA ILE A 13 -53.04 -22.34 -7.14
C ILE A 13 -52.69 -21.55 -8.40
N GLU A 14 -51.62 -20.76 -8.36
CA GLU A 14 -51.17 -19.97 -9.51
C GLU A 14 -50.68 -20.85 -10.66
N LEU A 15 -49.95 -21.94 -10.38
CA LEU A 15 -49.48 -22.88 -11.41
C LEU A 15 -50.65 -23.60 -12.13
N ARG A 16 -51.72 -23.94 -11.39
CA ARG A 16 -52.93 -24.51 -11.98
C ARG A 16 -53.65 -23.54 -12.92
N LYS A 17 -53.59 -22.22 -12.67
CA LYS A 17 -54.18 -21.22 -13.57
C LYS A 17 -53.38 -21.06 -14.87
N LEU A 18 -52.06 -21.23 -14.79
CA LEU A 18 -51.13 -21.00 -15.89
C LEU A 18 -50.95 -22.21 -16.82
N SER A 19 -51.21 -23.42 -16.34
CA SER A 19 -51.10 -24.66 -17.12
C SER A 19 -52.33 -25.56 -16.92
N ARG A 20 -53.01 -25.88 -18.04
CA ARG A 20 -54.26 -26.66 -18.07
C ARG A 20 -54.10 -28.12 -17.62
N ASP A 21 -52.91 -28.69 -17.82
CA ASP A 21 -52.57 -30.06 -17.43
C ASP A 21 -51.57 -30.11 -16.26
N PHE A 22 -51.43 -29.02 -15.51
CA PHE A 22 -50.51 -28.95 -14.37
C PHE A 22 -50.66 -30.14 -13.40
N GLN A 23 -51.88 -30.61 -13.16
CA GLN A 23 -52.15 -31.75 -12.28
C GLN A 23 -51.52 -33.07 -12.73
N LYS A 24 -51.15 -33.21 -14.02
CA LYS A 24 -50.51 -34.41 -14.57
C LYS A 24 -48.98 -34.29 -14.61
N THR A 25 -48.43 -33.16 -14.18
CA THR A 25 -46.98 -32.91 -14.22
C THR A 25 -46.30 -33.42 -12.95
N GLU A 26 -45.08 -33.93 -13.07
CA GLU A 26 -44.24 -34.30 -11.91
C GLU A 26 -44.04 -33.12 -10.95
N LEU A 27 -44.09 -31.89 -11.45
CA LEU A 27 -43.99 -30.68 -10.65
C LEU A 27 -45.15 -30.57 -9.64
N CYS A 28 -46.37 -30.97 -10.02
CA CYS A 28 -47.51 -31.00 -9.11
C CYS A 28 -47.32 -32.04 -8.00
N GLU A 29 -46.82 -33.22 -8.34
CA GLU A 29 -46.53 -34.29 -7.36
C GLU A 29 -45.47 -33.85 -6.35
N ARG A 30 -44.38 -33.22 -6.83
CA ARG A 30 -43.31 -32.68 -5.96
C ARG A 30 -43.82 -31.56 -5.05
N LEU A 31 -44.67 -30.67 -5.56
CA LEU A 31 -45.31 -29.62 -4.77
C LEU A 31 -46.25 -30.18 -3.70
N ASP A 32 -47.06 -31.18 -4.06
CA ASP A 32 -47.99 -31.82 -3.12
C ASP A 32 -47.23 -32.58 -2.02
N LEU A 33 -46.13 -33.26 -2.37
CA LEU A 33 -45.23 -33.90 -1.40
C LEU A 33 -44.59 -32.89 -0.44
N ALA A 34 -44.09 -31.76 -0.94
CA ALA A 34 -43.49 -30.71 -0.12
C ALA A 34 -44.50 -30.06 0.83
N ILE A 35 -45.74 -29.80 0.37
CA ILE A 35 -46.83 -29.29 1.21
C ILE A 35 -47.12 -30.29 2.35
N GLN A 36 -47.11 -31.59 2.06
CA GLN A 36 -47.35 -32.64 3.04
C GLN A 36 -46.20 -32.78 4.05
N GLN A 37 -44.94 -32.64 3.61
CA GLN A 37 -43.78 -32.65 4.50
C GLN A 37 -43.81 -31.48 5.50
N VAL A 38 -44.09 -30.26 5.04
CA VAL A 38 -44.20 -29.08 5.91
C VAL A 38 -45.39 -29.21 6.87
N ALA A 39 -46.50 -29.80 6.42
CA ALA A 39 -47.64 -30.10 7.27
C ALA A 39 -47.29 -31.08 8.41
N ASN A 40 -46.55 -32.13 8.10
CA ASN A 40 -46.16 -33.15 9.06
C ASN A 40 -45.09 -32.64 10.04
N ALA A 41 -44.16 -31.79 9.59
CA ALA A 41 -43.17 -31.15 10.44
C ALA A 41 -43.80 -30.24 11.51
N SER A 42 -44.96 -29.63 11.21
CA SER A 42 -45.69 -28.75 12.14
C SER A 42 -46.50 -29.50 13.20
N LEU A 43 -46.68 -30.81 13.06
CA LEU A 43 -47.52 -31.66 13.94
C LEU A 43 -46.68 -32.49 14.94
N ALA A 44 -45.35 -32.43 14.89
CA ALA A 44 -44.49 -33.13 15.84
C ALA A 44 -44.53 -32.45 17.23
N PRO A 45 -44.90 -33.17 18.32
CA PRO A 45 -45.00 -32.55 19.63
C PRO A 45 -43.64 -32.16 20.19
N ALA A 46 -43.48 -30.86 20.46
CA ALA A 46 -42.32 -30.24 21.08
C ALA A 46 -42.28 -30.46 22.61
N THR A 47 -42.21 -31.70 23.07
CA THR A 47 -41.91 -32.00 24.49
C THR A 47 -41.25 -33.36 24.65
N ALA A 48 -39.92 -33.39 24.60
CA ALA A 48 -39.12 -34.38 25.32
C ALA A 48 -37.91 -33.64 25.90
N PRO A 49 -37.61 -33.79 27.21
CA PRO A 49 -36.51 -33.08 27.85
C PRO A 49 -35.17 -33.53 27.27
N VAL A 50 -34.36 -32.55 26.91
CA VAL A 50 -33.04 -32.70 26.27
C VAL A 50 -32.11 -33.45 27.23
N ASN A 51 -31.73 -34.68 26.86
CA ASN A 51 -30.67 -35.43 27.53
C ASN A 51 -29.40 -35.29 26.67
N GLU A 52 -28.38 -34.58 27.17
CA GLU A 52 -27.17 -34.11 26.48
C GLU A 52 -26.16 -35.20 26.06
N ALA A 53 -26.58 -36.46 25.89
CA ALA A 53 -25.65 -37.57 25.62
C ALA A 53 -26.17 -38.56 24.57
N ALA A 54 -26.48 -38.08 23.36
CA ALA A 54 -26.55 -38.90 22.16
C ALA A 54 -26.28 -38.03 20.92
N PRO A 55 -25.69 -38.56 19.82
CA PRO A 55 -25.40 -37.78 18.63
C PRO A 55 -26.71 -37.32 18.00
N GLY A 56 -27.07 -36.07 18.27
CA GLY A 56 -28.34 -35.48 17.87
C GLY A 56 -28.45 -35.43 16.34
N ALA A 57 -29.59 -35.90 15.84
CA ALA A 57 -30.04 -35.62 14.49
C ALA A 57 -29.94 -34.09 14.24
N PRO A 58 -29.50 -33.67 13.04
CA PRO A 58 -29.24 -32.26 12.77
C PRO A 58 -30.53 -31.47 12.95
N SER A 59 -30.54 -30.52 13.89
CA SER A 59 -31.58 -29.51 13.93
C SER A 59 -31.58 -28.79 12.59
N GLU A 60 -32.75 -28.65 11.98
CA GLU A 60 -32.92 -27.94 10.71
C GLU A 60 -32.55 -26.48 10.93
N LYS A 61 -31.27 -26.16 10.69
CA LYS A 61 -30.78 -24.79 10.72
C LYS A 61 -31.57 -24.00 9.69
N ALA A 62 -32.24 -22.94 10.15
CA ALA A 62 -32.93 -22.00 9.27
C ALA A 62 -31.97 -21.60 8.14
N GLN A 63 -32.39 -21.86 6.91
CA GLN A 63 -31.55 -21.67 5.72
C GLN A 63 -31.19 -20.19 5.61
N THR A 64 -29.92 -19.88 5.34
CA THR A 64 -29.50 -18.49 5.16
C THR A 64 -30.11 -17.91 3.89
N VAL A 65 -30.28 -16.59 3.84
CA VAL A 65 -30.78 -15.89 2.63
C VAL A 65 -29.95 -16.28 1.40
N SER A 66 -28.64 -16.44 1.55
CA SER A 66 -27.74 -16.90 0.49
C SER A 66 -28.01 -18.34 0.04
N GLN A 67 -28.30 -19.26 0.97
CA GLN A 67 -28.66 -20.64 0.63
C GLN A 67 -29.98 -20.71 -0.12
N VAL A 68 -30.98 -19.93 0.32
CA VAL A 68 -32.28 -19.84 -0.37
C VAL A 68 -32.11 -19.25 -1.77
N ALA A 69 -31.31 -18.19 -1.93
CA ALA A 69 -31.03 -17.58 -3.23
C ALA A 69 -30.34 -18.57 -4.19
N LEU A 70 -29.36 -19.34 -3.70
CA LEU A 70 -28.67 -20.36 -4.48
C LEU A 70 -29.64 -21.47 -4.93
N ALA A 71 -30.49 -21.95 -4.03
CA ALA A 71 -31.50 -22.96 -4.35
C ALA A 71 -32.48 -22.48 -5.43
N TRP A 72 -32.93 -21.22 -5.35
CA TRP A 72 -33.77 -20.61 -6.38
C TRP A 72 -33.05 -20.43 -7.72
N GLN A 73 -31.75 -20.08 -7.72
CA GLN A 73 -30.95 -20.03 -8.95
C GLN A 73 -30.82 -21.41 -9.61
N THR A 74 -30.59 -22.46 -8.82
CA THR A 74 -30.53 -23.84 -9.33
C THR A 74 -31.88 -24.26 -9.89
N ALA A 75 -32.98 -24.06 -9.16
CA ALA A 75 -34.32 -24.38 -9.63
C ALA A 75 -34.70 -23.59 -10.91
N ALA A 76 -34.31 -22.31 -11.01
CA ALA A 76 -34.53 -21.51 -12.21
C ALA A 76 -33.71 -22.02 -13.40
N ARG A 77 -32.45 -22.45 -13.18
CA ARG A 77 -31.64 -23.10 -14.22
C ARG A 77 -32.28 -24.39 -14.71
N ASP A 78 -32.70 -25.26 -13.80
CA ASP A 78 -33.37 -26.53 -14.17
C ASP A 78 -34.65 -26.27 -14.96
N LEU A 79 -35.47 -25.31 -14.50
CA LEU A 79 -36.70 -24.90 -15.19
C LEU A 79 -36.44 -24.33 -16.58
N LYS A 80 -35.31 -23.64 -16.79
CA LYS A 80 -34.91 -23.13 -18.10
C LYS A 80 -34.71 -24.26 -19.11
N PHE A 81 -34.23 -25.42 -18.65
CA PHE A 81 -33.98 -26.58 -19.51
C PHE A 81 -35.19 -27.53 -19.59
N SER A 82 -35.96 -27.71 -18.50
CA SER A 82 -37.12 -28.59 -18.49
C SER A 82 -38.34 -27.96 -19.18
N ASP A 83 -38.64 -26.69 -18.87
CA ASP A 83 -39.85 -25.99 -19.32
C ASP A 83 -39.55 -24.53 -19.72
N PRO A 84 -38.94 -24.31 -20.91
CA PRO A 84 -38.48 -22.99 -21.33
C PRO A 84 -39.58 -21.92 -21.40
N ALA A 85 -40.79 -22.32 -21.75
CA ALA A 85 -41.94 -21.40 -21.84
C ALA A 85 -42.38 -20.87 -20.47
N ILE A 86 -42.32 -21.70 -19.43
CA ILE A 86 -42.65 -21.29 -18.06
C ILE A 86 -41.54 -20.39 -17.53
N HIS A 87 -40.28 -20.77 -17.73
CA HIS A 87 -39.12 -19.96 -17.36
C HIS A 87 -39.17 -18.55 -17.99
N ALA A 88 -39.53 -18.43 -19.27
CA ALA A 88 -39.63 -17.13 -19.95
C ALA A 88 -40.71 -16.23 -19.33
N ARG A 89 -41.91 -16.77 -19.07
CA ARG A 89 -43.01 -16.00 -18.44
C ARG A 89 -42.67 -15.58 -17.01
N LEU A 90 -42.03 -16.45 -16.25
CA LEU A 90 -41.55 -16.14 -14.90
C LEU A 90 -40.48 -15.05 -14.93
N SER A 91 -39.52 -15.16 -15.85
CA SER A 91 -38.48 -14.15 -16.05
C SER A 91 -39.06 -12.77 -16.37
N GLU A 92 -40.06 -12.70 -17.27
CA GLU A 92 -40.74 -11.46 -17.61
C GLU A 92 -41.46 -10.85 -16.40
N LYS A 93 -42.16 -11.67 -15.61
CA LYS A 93 -42.84 -11.23 -14.39
C LYS A 93 -41.85 -10.71 -13.33
N VAL A 94 -40.72 -11.39 -13.16
CA VAL A 94 -39.65 -10.98 -12.24
C VAL A 94 -39.04 -9.65 -12.68
N MET A 95 -38.68 -9.50 -13.96
CA MET A 95 -38.15 -8.24 -14.50
C MET A 95 -39.14 -7.08 -14.30
N ARG A 96 -40.44 -7.32 -14.53
CA ARG A 96 -41.50 -6.32 -14.28
C ARG A 96 -41.60 -5.92 -12.82
N LEU A 97 -41.53 -6.87 -11.88
CA LEU A 97 -41.58 -6.61 -10.44
C LEU A 97 -40.34 -5.86 -9.94
N LEU A 98 -39.17 -6.17 -10.49
CA LEU A 98 -37.92 -5.50 -10.16
C LEU A 98 -37.77 -4.14 -10.85
N GLY A 99 -38.64 -3.80 -11.81
CA GLY A 99 -38.47 -2.61 -12.65
C GLY A 99 -37.21 -2.66 -13.53
N ALA A 100 -36.66 -3.84 -13.76
CA ALA A 100 -35.41 -4.05 -14.49
C ALA A 100 -35.70 -4.43 -15.95
N LYS A 101 -34.96 -3.85 -16.90
CA LYS A 101 -35.08 -4.17 -18.34
C LYS A 101 -34.35 -5.44 -18.73
N SER A 102 -33.33 -5.82 -17.96
CA SER A 102 -32.55 -7.04 -18.13
C SER A 102 -31.98 -7.47 -16.79
N LEU A 103 -31.83 -8.77 -16.60
CA LEU A 103 -31.02 -9.32 -15.51
C LEU A 103 -29.57 -9.41 -16.01
N LEU A 104 -28.62 -8.94 -15.20
CA LEU A 104 -27.20 -9.14 -15.49
C LEU A 104 -26.91 -10.65 -15.48
N ASP A 105 -26.08 -11.09 -16.43
CA ASP A 105 -25.62 -12.47 -16.47
C ASP A 105 -24.72 -12.73 -15.25
N PRO A 106 -25.07 -13.68 -14.37
CA PRO A 106 -24.30 -13.95 -13.16
C PRO A 106 -22.83 -14.32 -13.44
N ALA A 107 -22.53 -14.95 -14.59
CA ALA A 107 -21.14 -15.27 -14.93
C ALA A 107 -20.31 -14.01 -15.23
N SER A 108 -20.92 -13.04 -15.91
CA SER A 108 -20.30 -11.74 -16.17
C SER A 108 -20.07 -10.93 -14.88
N GLU A 109 -21.02 -10.97 -13.94
CA GLU A 109 -20.89 -10.33 -12.62
C GLU A 109 -19.78 -10.98 -11.78
N ILE A 110 -19.70 -12.32 -11.76
CA ILE A 110 -18.64 -13.05 -11.06
C ILE A 110 -17.26 -12.64 -11.60
N LEU A 111 -17.07 -12.63 -12.92
CA LEU A 111 -15.79 -12.23 -13.53
C LEU A 111 -15.40 -10.79 -13.18
N GLN A 112 -16.38 -9.88 -13.14
CA GLN A 112 -16.15 -8.50 -12.74
C GLN A 112 -15.73 -8.41 -11.26
N LEU A 113 -16.45 -9.10 -10.38
CA LEU A 113 -16.16 -9.11 -8.95
C LEU A 113 -14.79 -9.75 -8.66
N GLU A 114 -14.45 -10.86 -9.31
CA GLU A 114 -13.12 -11.48 -9.23
C GLU A 114 -12.01 -10.51 -9.65
N GLY A 115 -12.23 -9.76 -10.74
CA GLY A 115 -11.30 -8.71 -11.18
C GLY A 115 -11.15 -7.57 -10.15
N MET A 116 -12.25 -7.15 -9.52
CA MET A 116 -12.23 -6.13 -8.47
C MET A 116 -11.52 -6.61 -7.21
N VAL A 117 -11.74 -7.86 -6.81
CA VAL A 117 -11.07 -8.49 -5.65
C VAL A 117 -9.57 -8.58 -5.92
N LYS A 118 -9.16 -9.09 -7.08
CA LYS A 118 -7.75 -9.16 -7.46
C LYS A 118 -7.07 -7.79 -7.44
N ALA A 119 -7.71 -6.77 -8.01
CA ALA A 119 -7.18 -5.40 -7.99
C ALA A 119 -7.11 -4.81 -6.56
N ALA A 120 -8.01 -5.22 -5.65
CA ALA A 120 -7.94 -4.83 -4.25
C ALA A 120 -6.77 -5.53 -3.53
N GLU A 121 -6.58 -6.82 -3.74
CA GLU A 121 -5.47 -7.61 -3.19
C GLU A 121 -4.10 -7.09 -3.66
N ASP A 122 -3.99 -6.75 -4.95
CA ASP A 122 -2.78 -6.15 -5.52
C ASP A 122 -2.46 -4.80 -4.87
N ARG A 123 -3.48 -3.95 -4.67
CA ARG A 123 -3.32 -2.67 -3.96
C ARG A 123 -2.94 -2.85 -2.50
N GLN A 124 -3.54 -3.81 -1.80
CA GLN A 124 -3.20 -4.11 -0.42
C GLN A 124 -1.74 -4.58 -0.30
N THR A 125 -1.33 -5.50 -1.18
CA THR A 125 0.05 -6.00 -1.24
C THR A 125 1.04 -4.86 -1.51
N ALA A 126 0.70 -3.93 -2.40
CA ALA A 126 1.53 -2.76 -2.69
C ALA A 126 1.62 -1.82 -1.47
N GLN A 127 0.51 -1.58 -0.76
CA GLN A 127 0.50 -0.77 0.46
C GLN A 127 1.32 -1.41 1.58
N GLU A 128 1.20 -2.71 1.79
CA GLU A 128 2.00 -3.44 2.80
C GLU A 128 3.50 -3.36 2.49
N LYS A 129 3.89 -3.46 1.22
CA LYS A 129 5.28 -3.26 0.79
C LYS A 129 5.75 -1.83 1.07
N ALA A 130 4.92 -0.83 0.77
CA ALA A 130 5.24 0.58 1.03
C ALA A 130 5.39 0.87 2.53
N LEU A 131 4.50 0.34 3.37
CA LEU A 131 4.58 0.47 4.82
C LEU A 131 5.86 -0.17 5.38
N LYS A 132 6.23 -1.36 4.91
CA LYS A 132 7.48 -2.01 5.30
C LYS A 132 8.71 -1.20 4.88
N ALA A 133 8.70 -0.61 3.68
CA ALA A 133 9.80 0.25 3.24
C ALA A 133 9.95 1.49 4.13
N LEU A 134 8.83 2.16 4.44
CA LEU A 134 8.82 3.30 5.37
C LEU A 134 9.27 2.90 6.78
N GLU A 135 8.94 1.69 7.22
CA GLU A 135 9.37 1.19 8.52
C GLU A 135 10.90 1.02 8.59
N VAL A 136 11.50 0.46 7.54
CA VAL A 136 12.96 0.32 7.43
C VAL A 136 13.65 1.68 7.39
N GLU A 137 13.14 2.62 6.60
CA GLU A 137 13.67 3.99 6.53
C GLU A 137 13.58 4.70 7.89
N ARG A 138 12.44 4.59 8.57
CA ARG A 138 12.23 5.11 9.92
C ARG A 138 13.25 4.54 10.89
N ASP A 139 13.42 3.22 10.92
CA ASP A 139 14.34 2.57 11.87
C ASP A 139 15.80 2.93 11.60
N ALA A 140 16.19 3.08 10.33
CA ALA A 140 17.50 3.59 9.96
C ALA A 140 17.74 5.02 10.47
N LEU A 141 16.76 5.92 10.31
CA LEU A 141 16.84 7.30 10.82
C LEU A 141 16.91 7.34 12.35
N LEU A 142 16.08 6.55 13.03
CA LEU A 142 16.09 6.44 14.49
C LEU A 142 17.43 5.91 15.02
N GLY A 143 18.01 4.91 14.34
CA GLY A 143 19.33 4.39 14.64
C GLY A 143 20.43 5.43 14.44
N ALA A 144 20.39 6.18 13.34
CA ALA A 144 21.34 7.26 13.08
C ALA A 144 21.28 8.37 14.15
N LEU A 145 20.06 8.75 14.58
CA LEU A 145 19.87 9.68 15.70
C LEU A 145 20.43 9.13 17.02
N ALA A 146 20.22 7.84 17.29
CA ALA A 146 20.76 7.19 18.49
C ALA A 146 22.29 7.21 18.50
N SER A 147 22.92 6.94 17.36
CA SER A 147 24.38 7.01 17.22
C SER A 147 24.91 8.45 17.35
N ALA A 148 24.19 9.46 16.85
CA ALA A 148 24.59 10.86 16.95
C ALA A 148 24.43 11.44 18.37
N ALA A 149 23.45 10.95 19.14
CA ALA A 149 23.16 11.41 20.49
C ALA A 149 23.07 10.23 21.49
N PRO A 150 24.20 9.56 21.79
CA PRO A 150 24.23 8.37 22.64
C PRO A 150 24.03 8.68 24.13
N ALA A 151 24.16 9.95 24.54
CA ALA A 151 24.01 10.39 25.92
C ALA A 151 22.56 10.26 26.45
N LEU A 152 21.57 10.15 25.55
CA LEU A 152 20.16 9.99 25.88
C LEU A 152 19.77 8.51 25.93
N LYS A 153 19.10 8.10 27.01
CA LYS A 153 18.63 6.72 27.22
C LYS A 153 17.44 6.39 26.32
N ASP A 154 17.41 5.17 25.79
CA ASP A 154 16.30 4.60 25.02
C ASP A 154 15.14 4.11 25.89
N GLY A 155 14.55 5.01 26.69
CA GLY A 155 13.41 4.70 27.54
C GLY A 155 12.10 5.27 27.00
N GLY A 156 11.14 4.40 26.64
CA GLY A 156 9.76 4.80 26.35
C GLY A 156 9.42 4.87 24.86
N ASP A 157 8.51 5.79 24.51
CA ASP A 157 8.06 5.98 23.12
C ASP A 157 9.23 6.39 22.20
N ARG A 158 9.40 5.65 21.11
CA ARG A 158 10.53 5.81 20.18
C ARG A 158 10.53 7.19 19.52
N LEU A 159 9.35 7.71 19.19
CA LEU A 159 9.23 9.04 18.57
C LEU A 159 9.61 10.13 19.57
N ALA A 160 9.11 10.06 20.80
CA ALA A 160 9.48 10.99 21.86
C ALA A 160 11.00 10.99 22.13
N VAL A 161 11.63 9.82 22.20
CA VAL A 161 13.09 9.69 22.37
C VAL A 161 13.84 10.32 21.19
N ALA A 162 13.39 10.10 19.96
CA ALA A 162 13.99 10.70 18.77
C ALA A 162 13.89 12.23 18.79
N LEU A 163 12.72 12.77 19.13
CA LEU A 163 12.54 14.23 19.25
C LEU A 163 13.41 14.82 20.36
N ALA A 164 13.57 14.13 21.49
CA ALA A 164 14.48 14.53 22.55
C ALA A 164 15.95 14.55 22.08
N ARG A 165 16.36 13.57 21.26
CA ARG A 165 17.70 13.54 20.63
C ARG A 165 17.92 14.70 19.68
N VAL A 166 16.93 15.04 18.85
CA VAL A 166 17.01 16.23 17.97
C VAL A 166 17.13 17.51 18.79
N ALA A 167 16.34 17.67 19.85
CA ALA A 167 16.39 18.84 20.72
C ALA A 167 17.76 18.96 21.42
N TRP A 168 18.32 17.84 21.87
CA TRP A 168 19.65 17.81 22.48
C TRP A 168 20.75 18.18 21.49
N LEU A 169 20.73 17.62 20.26
CA LEU A 169 21.69 17.96 19.20
C LEU A 169 21.64 19.46 18.85
N LYS A 170 20.44 20.04 18.80
CA LYS A 170 20.27 21.50 18.58
C LYS A 170 20.90 22.31 19.71
N ALA A 171 20.60 21.96 20.97
CA ALA A 171 21.17 22.66 22.12
C ALA A 171 22.70 22.53 22.18
N GLU A 172 23.27 21.38 21.79
CA GLU A 172 24.71 21.18 21.76
C GLU A 172 25.38 21.97 20.61
N ALA A 173 24.72 22.07 19.46
CA ALA A 173 25.15 22.93 18.36
C ALA A 173 25.14 24.42 18.75
N GLU A 174 24.14 24.88 19.50
CA GLU A 174 24.06 26.24 20.01
C GLU A 174 25.17 26.56 21.03
N LYS A 175 25.53 25.60 21.90
CA LYS A 175 26.70 25.75 22.79
C LYS A 175 28.02 25.77 22.02
N GLY A 176 28.11 24.99 20.93
CA GLY A 176 29.24 25.00 20.01
C GLY A 176 29.37 26.31 19.22
N ALA A 177 28.28 27.06 19.03
CA ALA A 177 28.29 28.37 18.38
C ALA A 177 28.86 29.51 19.26
N SER A 178 29.05 29.26 20.56
CA SER A 178 29.78 30.17 21.47
C SER A 178 31.29 29.96 21.51
N ALA A 179 31.82 28.93 20.83
CA ALA A 179 33.22 28.87 20.46
C ALA A 179 33.36 29.39 19.01
N PRO A 180 34.46 30.07 18.63
CA PRO A 180 34.71 30.41 17.23
C PRO A 180 35.00 29.11 16.47
N ALA A 181 33.95 28.37 16.13
CA ALA A 181 34.05 27.16 15.35
C ALA A 181 34.28 27.58 13.90
N GLN A 182 35.47 27.25 13.37
CA GLN A 182 35.67 27.05 11.95
C GLN A 182 34.77 25.89 11.50
N ALA A 183 33.49 26.18 11.31
CA ALA A 183 32.62 25.32 10.53
C ALA A 183 33.22 25.27 9.13
N ARG A 184 33.48 24.07 8.61
CA ARG A 184 33.76 23.87 7.19
C ARG A 184 32.51 24.27 6.42
N ARG A 185 32.44 25.56 6.11
CA ARG A 185 31.49 26.17 5.18
C ARG A 185 31.65 25.44 3.85
N ALA A 186 30.55 25.23 3.12
CA ALA A 186 30.66 24.87 1.71
C ALA A 186 31.53 25.96 1.05
N PRO A 187 32.60 25.63 0.31
CA PRO A 187 33.55 26.62 -0.19
C PRO A 187 32.80 27.60 -1.08
N GLU A 188 32.72 28.85 -0.65
CA GLU A 188 32.23 29.93 -1.49
C GLU A 188 33.27 30.15 -2.62
N PRO A 189 32.92 30.71 -3.79
CA PRO A 189 33.88 30.92 -4.88
C PRO A 189 35.14 31.71 -4.48
N GLN A 190 35.04 32.47 -3.38
CA GLN A 190 36.15 33.22 -2.78
C GLN A 190 37.13 32.32 -2.01
N ASP A 191 36.73 31.13 -1.56
CA ASP A 191 37.58 30.17 -0.84
C ASP A 191 38.49 29.36 -1.79
N THR A 192 38.14 29.31 -3.07
CA THR A 192 38.91 28.64 -4.14
C THR A 192 40.11 29.46 -4.60
N VAL A 193 40.05 30.79 -4.51
CA VAL A 193 41.14 31.70 -4.91
C VAL A 193 41.97 32.08 -3.69
N PRO A 194 43.24 31.65 -3.57
CA PRO A 194 44.10 32.01 -2.45
C PRO A 194 44.32 33.52 -2.36
N THR A 195 44.22 34.08 -1.14
CA THR A 195 44.56 35.48 -0.91
C THR A 195 46.06 35.73 -1.12
N PRO A 196 46.47 36.98 -1.41
CA PRO A 196 47.89 37.32 -1.53
C PRO A 196 48.71 36.96 -0.29
N GLU A 197 48.15 37.09 0.93
CA GLU A 197 48.85 36.69 2.15
C GLU A 197 49.05 35.18 2.23
N LEU A 198 48.04 34.39 1.83
CA LEU A 198 48.12 32.94 1.81
C LEU A 198 49.17 32.46 0.79
N LEU A 199 49.20 33.04 -0.41
CA LEU A 199 50.23 32.74 -1.41
C LEU A 199 51.63 33.06 -0.89
N ALA A 200 51.82 34.18 -0.19
CA ALA A 200 53.10 34.55 0.39
C ALA A 200 53.53 33.57 1.51
N ALA A 201 52.60 33.13 2.35
CA ALA A 201 52.85 32.14 3.39
C ALA A 201 53.21 30.76 2.80
N VAL A 202 52.52 30.32 1.73
CA VAL A 202 52.82 29.07 1.03
C VAL A 202 54.18 29.14 0.33
N ALA A 203 54.50 30.26 -0.33
CA ALA A 203 55.80 30.51 -0.94
C ALA A 203 56.95 30.46 0.08
N ALA A 204 56.70 30.89 1.32
CA ALA A 204 57.62 30.79 2.45
C ALA A 204 57.64 29.41 3.12
N GLY A 205 56.78 28.46 2.71
CA GLY A 205 56.63 27.15 3.33
C GLY A 205 55.94 27.18 4.70
N ALA A 206 55.32 28.30 5.07
CA ALA A 206 54.66 28.51 6.35
C ALA A 206 53.17 28.12 6.34
N ALA A 207 52.60 27.82 5.18
CA ALA A 207 51.21 27.39 5.01
C ALA A 207 51.09 26.34 3.88
N VAL A 208 49.98 25.60 3.87
CA VAL A 208 49.68 24.57 2.86
C VAL A 208 48.35 24.91 2.18
N LEU A 209 48.30 24.77 0.86
CA LEU A 209 47.08 24.97 0.09
C LEU A 209 46.13 23.78 0.28
N ASN A 210 44.81 24.06 0.31
CA ASN A 210 43.83 22.99 0.18
C ASN A 210 43.75 22.48 -1.27
N LYS A 211 42.95 21.44 -1.52
CA LYS A 211 42.88 20.81 -2.84
C LYS A 211 42.36 21.76 -3.91
N GLU A 212 41.26 22.48 -3.64
CA GLU A 212 40.67 23.40 -4.62
C GLU A 212 41.61 24.59 -4.93
N GLN A 213 42.27 25.12 -3.90
CA GLN A 213 43.26 26.19 -4.02
C GLN A 213 44.50 25.77 -4.80
N ARG A 214 44.95 24.53 -4.62
CA ARG A 214 46.06 23.96 -5.40
C ARG A 214 45.68 23.84 -6.87
N GLU A 215 44.50 23.31 -7.17
CA GLU A 215 44.00 23.19 -8.55
C GLU A 215 43.89 24.57 -9.23
N TRP A 216 43.39 25.57 -8.50
CA TRP A 216 43.35 26.95 -8.98
C TRP A 216 44.75 27.52 -9.21
N CYS A 217 45.68 27.35 -8.27
CA CYS A 217 47.07 27.83 -8.39
C CYS A 217 47.80 27.19 -9.56
N VAL A 218 47.57 25.91 -9.84
CA VAL A 218 48.14 25.24 -11.02
C VAL A 218 47.62 25.87 -12.30
N GLY A 219 46.30 26.07 -12.42
CA GLY A 219 45.70 26.73 -13.59
C GLY A 219 46.20 28.16 -13.80
N GLU A 220 46.25 28.95 -12.73
CA GLU A 220 46.76 30.34 -12.76
C GLU A 220 48.25 30.37 -13.17
N ALA A 221 49.08 29.49 -12.59
CA ALA A 221 50.50 29.43 -12.92
C ALA A 221 50.73 29.02 -14.38
N MET A 222 49.91 28.12 -14.94
CA MET A 222 49.98 27.79 -16.37
C MET A 222 49.69 29.00 -17.24
N VAL A 223 48.66 29.78 -16.92
CA VAL A 223 48.32 31.00 -17.68
C VAL A 223 49.44 32.04 -17.56
N LEU A 224 49.93 32.31 -16.35
CA LEU A 224 50.96 33.32 -16.10
C LEU A 224 52.33 32.95 -16.70
N THR A 225 52.61 31.66 -16.87
CA THR A 225 53.82 31.18 -17.57
C THR A 225 53.61 30.96 -19.06
N GLY A 226 52.44 31.31 -19.62
CA GLY A 226 52.15 31.14 -21.04
C GLY A 226 52.14 29.67 -21.48
N PHE A 227 51.69 28.76 -20.62
CA PHE A 227 51.66 27.31 -20.83
C PHE A 227 53.02 26.66 -21.08
N GLN A 228 54.11 27.28 -20.58
CA GLN A 228 55.45 26.69 -20.64
C GLN A 228 55.60 25.42 -19.79
N PHE A 229 54.74 25.24 -18.79
CA PHE A 229 54.71 24.07 -17.92
C PHE A 229 53.36 23.37 -17.98
N THR A 230 53.39 22.05 -17.96
CA THR A 230 52.19 21.21 -17.82
C THR A 230 51.74 21.14 -16.35
N PRO A 231 50.47 20.78 -16.07
CA PRO A 231 49.98 20.63 -14.70
C PRO A 231 50.82 19.66 -13.85
N VAL A 232 51.32 18.58 -14.46
CA VAL A 232 52.11 17.55 -13.78
C VAL A 232 53.47 18.11 -13.37
N GLU A 233 54.16 18.80 -14.27
CA GLU A 233 55.46 19.43 -13.99
C GLU A 233 55.35 20.51 -12.90
N LEU A 234 54.24 21.25 -12.84
CA LEU A 234 53.99 22.22 -11.77
C LEU A 234 53.78 21.53 -10.42
N LEU A 235 53.01 20.44 -10.38
CA LEU A 235 52.80 19.68 -9.16
C LEU A 235 54.09 19.03 -8.64
N GLU A 236 54.98 18.57 -9.52
CA GLU A 236 56.29 18.04 -9.16
C GLU A 236 57.22 19.10 -8.55
N GLN A 237 57.10 20.36 -8.98
CA GLN A 237 57.85 21.50 -8.40
C GLN A 237 57.34 21.89 -7.00
N GLY A 238 56.10 21.49 -6.66
CA GLY A 238 55.48 21.68 -5.35
C GLY A 238 54.82 23.05 -5.14
N ASP A 239 53.91 23.09 -4.16
CA ASP A 239 53.02 24.24 -3.88
C ASP A 239 53.78 25.55 -3.63
N ALA A 240 54.92 25.50 -2.93
CA ALA A 240 55.72 26.68 -2.64
C ALA A 240 56.35 27.30 -3.91
N ALA A 241 56.74 26.48 -4.88
CA ALA A 241 57.29 26.95 -6.15
C ALA A 241 56.20 27.56 -7.04
N ILE A 242 55.02 26.94 -7.08
CA ILE A 242 53.85 27.46 -7.80
C ILE A 242 53.44 28.83 -7.22
N ALA A 243 53.33 28.96 -5.91
CA ALA A 243 52.97 30.21 -5.25
C ALA A 243 53.97 31.35 -5.55
N LYS A 244 55.28 31.05 -5.54
CA LYS A 244 56.32 32.04 -5.92
C LYS A 244 56.14 32.55 -7.34
N LYS A 245 55.90 31.65 -8.31
CA LYS A 245 55.69 32.02 -9.73
C LYS A 245 54.49 32.95 -9.89
N ILE A 246 53.38 32.69 -9.19
CA ILE A 246 52.18 33.53 -9.22
C ILE A 246 52.48 34.92 -8.64
N ILE A 247 53.19 35.01 -7.51
CA ILE A 247 53.56 36.28 -6.88
C ILE A 247 54.51 37.08 -7.78
N GLU A 248 55.51 36.43 -8.37
CA GLU A 248 56.50 37.07 -9.24
C GLU A 248 55.84 37.62 -10.52
N ALA A 249 54.98 36.84 -11.16
CA ALA A 249 54.24 37.28 -12.34
C ALA A 249 53.29 38.46 -12.03
N ARG A 250 52.65 38.48 -10.86
CA ARG A 250 51.78 39.59 -10.41
C ARG A 250 52.54 40.87 -10.04
N LYS A 251 53.83 40.79 -9.72
CA LYS A 251 54.68 41.96 -9.48
C LYS A 251 55.21 42.58 -10.78
N GLY A 252 55.19 41.83 -11.88
CA GLY A 252 55.67 42.26 -13.20
C GLY A 252 54.58 42.72 -14.17
N ALA A 253 53.31 42.65 -13.78
CA ALA A 253 52.13 43.14 -14.51
C ALA A 253 51.65 44.48 -13.94
#